data_AF-A0A4P7PPF7-F1
#
_entry.id   AF-A0A4P7PPF7-F1
#
_cell.length_a   1.000
_cell.length_b   1.000
_cell.length_c   1.000
_cell.angle_alpha   90.00
_cell.angle_beta   90.00
_cell.angle_gamma   90.00
#
_symmetry.space_group_name_H-M   'P 1'
#
loop_
_entity.id
_entity.type
_entity.pdbx_description
1 polymer ?
#
loop_
_entity_poly.entity_id
_entity_poly.type
_entity_poly.pdbx_seq_one_letter_code
_entity_poly.pdbx_strand_id
1 'polypeptide(L)'
;MDAQAAARLGDEIAHGFGLAAMVAGAVAGALIGAAVVAATVATGGVALAIMAGSIAAGGLSMFQIVKGLSTIFNLPEPTTGALIMGSFNVYINDRNAMRAGEDTASSCTGLPMNHPIWPFPVLIAEGSATVFINGKPAARLHSKMVCGAHIKSGSPNTFIGGPTVSVAFVLDLEGWMHTGLEVLGLLAAGGALLLAAFAGAAAFFGALAVGGALYAGMELLGDLGDRLGPGYRDLFQGVAGMALLGAGPKLARKPMTAAERTILARQRQEQMLKDNRGFNISPTAWDAYPTIGRAGTFVSDKKGITDVIGNISGRSKMTISGKKAAELERAFGLEKDALKGGFKIRQVDDVAGRMPRSPMEGNQYFLGPGKHLPGGAPEMVVESIPTKDADGITTLTEVFVSD
;
A
#
# COMPACT_ATOMS: atom_id res chain seq x y z
N MET A 1 -33.32 -8.75 14.98
CA MET A 1 -32.88 -10.08 14.53
C MET A 1 -33.75 -10.41 13.35
N ASP A 2 -33.25 -10.11 12.16
CA ASP A 2 -34.08 -10.15 10.98
C ASP A 2 -34.23 -11.60 10.53
N ALA A 3 -35.46 -11.98 10.18
CA ALA A 3 -35.74 -13.32 9.69
C ALA A 3 -35.08 -13.49 8.31
N GLN A 4 -34.42 -14.62 8.09
CA GLN A 4 -33.70 -14.89 6.85
C GLN A 4 -34.35 -16.05 6.11
N ALA A 5 -34.22 -16.08 4.78
CA ALA A 5 -34.83 -17.10 3.95
C ALA A 5 -34.47 -18.51 4.45
N ALA A 6 -35.48 -19.36 4.65
CA ALA A 6 -35.28 -20.72 5.15
C ALA A 6 -34.50 -21.57 4.14
N ALA A 7 -33.54 -22.35 4.61
CA ALA A 7 -32.75 -23.23 3.75
C ALA A 7 -33.50 -24.54 3.46
N ARG A 8 -33.35 -25.05 2.24
CA ARG A 8 -34.06 -26.22 1.72
C ARG A 8 -33.12 -27.16 0.98
N LEU A 9 -33.51 -28.42 0.86
CA LEU A 9 -32.81 -29.42 0.06
C LEU A 9 -32.58 -28.94 -1.37
N GLY A 10 -31.33 -28.92 -1.82
CA GLY A 10 -30.89 -28.44 -3.11
C GLY A 10 -30.51 -26.96 -3.16
N ASP A 11 -30.66 -26.21 -2.05
CA ASP A 11 -30.18 -24.83 -2.01
C ASP A 11 -28.64 -24.83 -2.07
N GLU A 12 -28.10 -23.77 -2.66
CA GLU A 12 -26.70 -23.64 -2.99
C GLU A 12 -25.90 -23.17 -1.76
N ILE A 13 -24.64 -23.58 -1.69
CA ILE A 13 -23.65 -23.00 -0.78
C ILE A 13 -22.58 -22.27 -1.58
N ALA A 14 -21.97 -21.26 -0.97
CA ALA A 14 -20.86 -20.53 -1.57
C ALA A 14 -19.84 -20.05 -0.54
N HIS A 15 -18.63 -19.79 -1.03
CA HIS A 15 -17.68 -18.90 -0.38
C HIS A 15 -17.78 -17.54 -1.04
N GLY A 16 -17.76 -16.48 -0.23
CA GLY A 16 -17.69 -15.12 -0.73
C GLY A 16 -16.34 -14.84 -1.42
N PHE A 17 -16.26 -13.69 -2.08
CA PHE A 17 -15.01 -13.18 -2.63
C PHE A 17 -14.12 -12.50 -1.57
N GLY A 18 -14.58 -12.43 -0.31
CA GLY A 18 -14.00 -11.60 0.73
C GLY A 18 -12.57 -11.99 1.07
N LEU A 19 -12.28 -13.29 1.23
CA LEU A 19 -10.93 -13.75 1.57
C LEU A 19 -9.89 -13.38 0.50
N ALA A 20 -10.22 -13.59 -0.77
CA ALA A 20 -9.32 -13.24 -1.88
C ALA A 20 -9.09 -11.73 -1.95
N ALA A 21 -10.15 -10.93 -1.78
CA ALA A 21 -10.08 -9.48 -1.74
C ALA A 21 -9.17 -8.98 -0.60
N MET A 22 -9.32 -9.55 0.60
CA MET A 22 -8.48 -9.23 1.76
C MET A 22 -7.01 -9.53 1.51
N VAL A 23 -6.68 -10.69 0.93
CA VAL A 23 -5.28 -11.03 0.65
C VAL A 23 -4.68 -10.12 -0.40
N ALA A 24 -5.41 -9.85 -1.50
CA ALA A 24 -4.95 -8.90 -2.52
C ALA A 24 -4.72 -7.50 -1.91
N GLY A 25 -5.66 -7.04 -1.10
CA GLY A 25 -5.56 -5.77 -0.38
C GLY A 25 -4.41 -5.73 0.61
N ALA A 26 -4.17 -6.82 1.35
CA ALA A 26 -3.08 -6.91 2.32
C ALA A 26 -1.71 -6.91 1.64
N VAL A 27 -1.55 -7.60 0.50
CA VAL A 27 -0.33 -7.55 -0.31
C VAL A 27 -0.06 -6.14 -0.82
N ALA A 28 -1.08 -5.47 -1.38
CA ALA A 28 -0.95 -4.07 -1.79
C ALA A 28 -0.61 -3.15 -0.61
N GLY A 29 -1.28 -3.33 0.53
CA GLY A 29 -1.03 -2.62 1.78
C GLY A 29 0.40 -2.78 2.28
N ALA A 30 0.94 -4.00 2.26
CA ALA A 30 2.31 -4.30 2.66
C ALA A 30 3.35 -3.65 1.73
N LEU A 31 3.16 -3.73 0.41
CA LEU A 31 4.07 -3.11 -0.56
C LEU A 31 4.12 -1.58 -0.41
N ILE A 32 2.96 -0.95 -0.28
CA ILE A 32 2.86 0.50 -0.10
C ILE A 32 3.39 0.90 1.28
N GLY A 33 3.06 0.15 2.33
CA GLY A 33 3.58 0.36 3.68
C GLY A 33 5.10 0.32 3.74
N ALA A 34 5.73 -0.65 3.07
CA ALA A 34 7.19 -0.75 2.98
C ALA A 34 7.81 0.50 2.32
N ALA A 35 7.19 1.02 1.24
CA ALA A 35 7.65 2.25 0.59
C ALA A 35 7.52 3.48 1.49
N VAL A 36 6.44 3.57 2.29
CA VAL A 36 6.23 4.65 3.26
C VAL A 36 7.27 4.59 4.39
N VAL A 37 7.50 3.41 4.98
CA VAL A 37 8.52 3.23 6.02
C VAL A 37 9.89 3.62 5.51
N ALA A 38 10.29 3.15 4.32
CA ALA A 38 11.55 3.51 3.70
C ALA A 38 11.69 5.04 3.46
N ALA A 39 10.60 5.72 3.10
CA ALA A 39 10.59 7.18 2.95
C ALA A 39 10.69 7.93 4.29
N THR A 40 10.22 7.32 5.39
CA THR A 40 10.11 7.98 6.70
C THR A 40 11.38 7.87 7.54
N VAL A 41 12.19 6.81 7.35
CA VAL A 41 13.54 6.71 7.96
C VAL A 41 14.40 7.94 7.58
N ALA A 42 14.08 8.62 6.47
CA ALA A 42 14.74 9.86 6.05
C ALA A 42 14.18 11.15 6.67
N THR A 43 12.99 11.15 7.32
CA THR A 43 12.27 12.39 7.72
C THR A 43 12.05 12.57 9.23
N GLY A 44 12.63 11.72 10.08
CA GLY A 44 12.63 11.96 11.53
C GLY A 44 11.33 11.61 12.27
N GLY A 45 10.53 10.64 11.75
CA GLY A 45 9.55 9.90 12.56
C GLY A 45 8.11 10.43 12.61
N VAL A 46 7.85 11.71 12.32
CA VAL A 46 6.47 12.26 12.39
C VAL A 46 5.54 11.67 11.31
N ALA A 47 6.07 11.35 10.13
CA ALA A 47 5.27 10.75 9.05
C ALA A 47 4.89 9.26 9.32
N LEU A 48 5.59 8.60 10.25
CA LEU A 48 5.39 7.18 10.61
C LEU A 48 4.16 7.02 11.51
N ALA A 49 3.93 7.99 12.40
CA ALA A 49 2.78 8.05 13.30
C ALA A 49 1.44 8.25 12.58
N ILE A 50 1.44 8.99 11.48
CA ILE A 50 0.21 9.32 10.73
C ILE A 50 -0.21 8.15 9.82
N MET A 51 0.71 7.26 9.46
CA MET A 51 0.53 6.32 8.34
C MET A 51 0.62 4.84 8.70
N ALA A 52 0.83 4.43 9.95
CA ALA A 52 0.88 3.01 10.31
C ALA A 52 -0.43 2.24 10.03
N GLY A 53 -1.58 2.94 9.95
CA GLY A 53 -2.85 2.35 9.53
C GLY A 53 -2.87 1.79 8.09
N SER A 54 -1.92 2.20 7.24
CA SER A 54 -1.84 1.85 5.82
C SER A 54 -1.82 0.33 5.55
N ILE A 55 -1.07 -0.44 6.34
CA ILE A 55 -0.80 -1.85 6.03
C ILE A 55 -2.07 -2.70 6.22
N ALA A 56 -2.80 -2.48 7.32
CA ALA A 56 -4.07 -3.16 7.59
C ALA A 56 -5.23 -2.57 6.78
N ALA A 57 -5.21 -1.24 6.54
CA ALA A 57 -6.23 -0.58 5.74
C ALA A 57 -6.31 -1.18 4.33
N GLY A 58 -5.20 -1.60 3.71
CA GLY A 58 -5.23 -2.22 2.38
C GLY A 58 -6.11 -3.47 2.30
N GLY A 59 -5.96 -4.38 3.25
CA GLY A 59 -6.73 -5.64 3.29
C GLY A 59 -8.22 -5.41 3.49
N LEU A 60 -8.58 -4.61 4.50
CA LEU A 60 -9.98 -4.32 4.81
C LEU A 60 -10.64 -3.40 3.77
N SER A 61 -9.90 -2.46 3.17
CA SER A 61 -10.43 -1.58 2.13
C SER A 61 -10.86 -2.37 0.90
N MET A 62 -10.04 -3.32 0.43
CA MET A 62 -10.39 -4.13 -0.73
C MET A 62 -11.57 -5.06 -0.42
N PHE A 63 -11.63 -5.61 0.79
CA PHE A 63 -12.79 -6.36 1.26
C PHE A 63 -14.07 -5.52 1.22
N GLN A 64 -14.04 -4.31 1.79
CA GLN A 64 -15.18 -3.38 1.81
C GLN A 64 -15.61 -2.99 0.40
N ILE A 65 -14.68 -2.75 -0.54
CA ILE A 65 -15.02 -2.49 -1.95
C ILE A 65 -15.78 -3.66 -2.55
N VAL A 66 -15.26 -4.89 -2.41
CA VAL A 66 -15.88 -6.09 -2.99
C VAL A 66 -17.23 -6.37 -2.34
N LYS A 67 -17.32 -6.28 -1.01
CA LYS A 67 -18.59 -6.40 -0.26
C LYS A 67 -19.62 -5.38 -0.74
N GLY A 68 -19.24 -4.11 -0.83
CA GLY A 68 -20.10 -3.03 -1.29
C GLY A 68 -20.60 -3.24 -2.72
N LEU A 69 -19.70 -3.57 -3.67
CA LEU A 69 -20.07 -3.88 -5.05
C LEU A 69 -21.00 -5.10 -5.15
N SER A 70 -20.70 -6.17 -4.40
CA SER A 70 -21.52 -7.38 -4.37
C SER A 70 -22.93 -7.07 -3.86
N THR A 71 -23.07 -6.24 -2.83
CA THR A 71 -24.38 -5.82 -2.32
C THR A 71 -25.12 -4.90 -3.28
N ILE A 72 -24.46 -3.89 -3.86
CA ILE A 72 -25.09 -2.90 -4.76
C ILE A 72 -25.58 -3.54 -6.05
N PHE A 73 -24.75 -4.40 -6.66
CA PHE A 73 -25.05 -5.02 -7.95
C PHE A 73 -25.61 -6.43 -7.83
N ASN A 74 -25.84 -6.91 -6.61
CA ASN A 74 -26.30 -8.27 -6.32
C ASN A 74 -25.48 -9.32 -7.09
N LEU A 75 -24.15 -9.17 -7.02
CA LEU A 75 -23.23 -9.97 -7.83
C LEU A 75 -23.35 -11.44 -7.45
N PRO A 76 -23.42 -12.35 -8.45
CA PRO A 76 -23.57 -13.76 -8.15
C PRO A 76 -22.30 -14.31 -7.50
N GLU A 77 -22.45 -14.85 -6.29
CA GLU A 77 -21.38 -15.65 -5.68
C GLU A 77 -21.24 -17.00 -6.40
N PRO A 78 -20.01 -17.48 -6.59
CA PRO A 78 -19.78 -18.75 -7.26
C PRO A 78 -20.27 -19.89 -6.37
N THR A 79 -21.22 -20.68 -6.88
CA THR A 79 -21.72 -21.86 -6.17
C THR A 79 -20.58 -22.85 -5.97
N THR A 80 -20.38 -23.27 -4.72
CA THR A 80 -19.34 -24.24 -4.35
C THR A 80 -19.92 -25.62 -4.03
N GLY A 81 -21.25 -25.74 -3.93
CA GLY A 81 -21.94 -27.00 -3.66
C GLY A 81 -23.44 -26.80 -3.47
N ALA A 82 -24.15 -27.88 -3.19
CA ALA A 82 -25.58 -27.85 -2.90
C ALA A 82 -25.92 -28.79 -1.74
N LEU A 83 -26.97 -28.43 -0.99
CA LEU A 83 -27.52 -29.20 0.12
C LEU A 83 -28.20 -30.47 -0.40
N ILE A 84 -27.88 -31.64 0.16
CA ILE A 84 -28.35 -32.94 -0.38
C ILE A 84 -29.11 -33.81 0.63
N MET A 85 -29.14 -33.43 1.90
CA MET A 85 -29.82 -34.19 2.94
C MET A 85 -30.60 -33.22 3.81
N GLY A 86 -31.89 -33.45 4.02
CA GLY A 86 -32.76 -32.56 4.80
C GLY A 86 -33.72 -33.34 5.68
N SER A 87 -34.58 -32.64 6.43
CA SER A 87 -35.64 -33.24 7.25
C SER A 87 -36.52 -34.21 6.44
N PHE A 88 -36.86 -35.36 7.01
CA PHE A 88 -37.69 -36.37 6.36
C PHE A 88 -39.20 -36.07 6.40
N ASN A 89 -39.64 -35.08 7.19
CA ASN A 89 -41.07 -34.80 7.38
C ASN A 89 -41.43 -33.31 7.53
N VAL A 90 -40.45 -32.41 7.55
CA VAL A 90 -40.69 -30.97 7.52
C VAL A 90 -40.23 -30.45 6.17
N TYR A 91 -41.16 -29.83 5.45
CA TYR A 91 -40.94 -29.30 4.11
C TYR A 91 -41.19 -27.80 4.09
N ILE A 92 -40.41 -27.09 3.28
CA ILE A 92 -40.58 -25.67 3.00
C ILE A 92 -40.63 -25.53 1.48
N ASN A 93 -41.78 -25.10 0.96
CA ASN A 93 -42.07 -25.09 -0.48
C ASN A 93 -41.75 -26.44 -1.15
N ASP A 94 -42.30 -27.52 -0.59
CA ASP A 94 -42.19 -28.90 -1.09
C ASP A 94 -40.76 -29.47 -1.13
N ARG A 95 -39.79 -28.79 -0.52
CA ARG A 95 -38.40 -29.23 -0.38
C ARG A 95 -38.07 -29.45 1.08
N ASN A 96 -37.33 -30.50 1.39
CA ASN A 96 -36.98 -30.85 2.77
C ASN A 96 -36.28 -29.66 3.46
N ALA A 97 -36.73 -29.32 4.67
CA ALA A 97 -36.15 -28.24 5.44
C ALA A 97 -34.79 -28.65 6.03
N MET A 98 -33.88 -27.69 6.17
CA MET A 98 -32.48 -27.96 6.52
C MET A 98 -32.19 -27.71 8.01
N ARG A 99 -31.36 -28.56 8.61
CA ARG A 99 -31.02 -28.57 10.05
C ARG A 99 -29.52 -28.49 10.29
N ALA A 100 -29.12 -27.58 11.17
CA ALA A 100 -27.74 -27.52 11.62
C ALA A 100 -27.38 -28.71 12.51
N GLY A 101 -26.16 -29.22 12.34
CA GLY A 101 -25.62 -30.35 13.09
C GLY A 101 -26.14 -31.72 12.65
N GLU A 102 -26.88 -31.78 11.55
CA GLU A 102 -27.39 -33.05 11.00
C GLU A 102 -27.30 -33.09 9.48
N ASP A 103 -27.75 -32.05 8.81
CA ASP A 103 -27.89 -32.03 7.36
C ASP A 103 -26.63 -31.51 6.63
N THR A 104 -26.42 -31.91 5.38
CA THR A 104 -25.13 -31.73 4.68
C THR A 104 -25.26 -31.25 3.24
N ALA A 105 -24.24 -30.55 2.74
CA ALA A 105 -23.95 -30.43 1.31
C ALA A 105 -23.17 -31.65 0.78
N SER A 106 -23.24 -31.95 -0.52
CA SER A 106 -22.54 -33.09 -1.12
C SER A 106 -21.03 -32.94 -1.15
N SER A 107 -20.57 -31.71 -1.35
CA SER A 107 -19.19 -31.33 -1.52
C SER A 107 -19.06 -29.81 -1.34
N CYS A 108 -17.81 -29.33 -1.32
CA CYS A 108 -17.52 -27.91 -1.43
C CYS A 108 -16.27 -27.68 -2.31
N THR A 109 -16.45 -26.98 -3.43
CA THR A 109 -15.41 -26.57 -4.37
C THR A 109 -15.03 -25.10 -4.17
N GLY A 110 -14.54 -24.76 -2.98
CA GLY A 110 -14.03 -23.42 -2.68
C GLY A 110 -12.78 -23.07 -3.50
N LEU A 111 -12.47 -21.77 -3.63
CA LEU A 111 -11.17 -21.32 -4.12
C LEU A 111 -10.04 -21.92 -3.25
N PRO A 112 -8.83 -22.16 -3.80
CA PRO A 112 -7.72 -22.78 -3.06
C PRO A 112 -7.36 -22.08 -1.74
N MET A 113 -7.70 -20.80 -1.61
CA MET A 113 -7.43 -20.00 -0.41
C MET A 113 -8.40 -20.27 0.73
N ASN A 114 -9.62 -20.75 0.44
CA ASN A 114 -10.60 -21.12 1.46
C ASN A 114 -10.31 -22.51 2.00
N HIS A 115 -10.22 -23.49 1.11
CA HIS A 115 -9.76 -24.84 1.39
C HIS A 115 -9.54 -25.56 0.04
N PRO A 116 -8.72 -26.62 -0.02
CA PRO A 116 -8.69 -27.50 -1.19
C PRO A 116 -10.08 -28.10 -1.45
N ILE A 117 -10.33 -28.65 -2.64
CA ILE A 117 -11.60 -29.29 -2.96
C ILE A 117 -11.97 -30.29 -1.86
N TRP A 118 -13.20 -30.16 -1.33
CA TRP A 118 -13.79 -31.10 -0.38
C TRP A 118 -14.81 -31.97 -1.12
N PRO A 119 -14.41 -33.16 -1.63
CA PRO A 119 -15.27 -34.02 -2.43
C PRO A 119 -16.17 -34.93 -1.57
N PHE A 120 -16.38 -34.58 -0.30
CA PHE A 120 -17.18 -35.36 0.66
C PHE A 120 -18.23 -34.49 1.35
N PRO A 121 -19.26 -35.09 1.98
CA PRO A 121 -20.35 -34.35 2.58
C PRO A 121 -19.88 -33.33 3.62
N VAL A 122 -20.39 -32.11 3.52
CA VAL A 122 -20.04 -30.99 4.40
C VAL A 122 -21.24 -30.65 5.28
N LEU A 123 -21.07 -30.75 6.60
CA LEU A 123 -22.13 -30.53 7.59
C LEU A 123 -22.51 -29.05 7.70
N ILE A 124 -23.81 -28.76 7.83
CA ILE A 124 -24.28 -27.44 8.25
C ILE A 124 -23.93 -27.25 9.72
N ALA A 125 -23.15 -26.22 10.04
CA ALA A 125 -22.68 -25.96 11.39
C ALA A 125 -23.58 -24.97 12.14
N GLU A 126 -24.33 -24.12 11.45
CA GLU A 126 -25.07 -23.02 12.07
C GLU A 126 -26.56 -22.99 11.74
N GLY A 127 -27.37 -22.60 12.72
CA GLY A 127 -28.82 -22.52 12.57
C GLY A 127 -29.47 -21.54 13.54
N SER A 128 -30.79 -21.61 13.70
CA SER A 128 -31.55 -20.72 14.60
C SER A 128 -31.45 -21.18 16.04
N ALA A 129 -31.13 -20.27 16.95
CA ALA A 129 -31.16 -20.53 18.38
C ALA A 129 -32.59 -20.70 18.93
N THR A 130 -33.62 -20.30 18.16
CA THR A 130 -35.01 -20.26 18.64
C THR A 130 -35.99 -21.08 17.80
N VAL A 131 -35.62 -21.44 16.57
CA VAL A 131 -36.47 -22.25 15.68
C VAL A 131 -35.79 -23.60 15.45
N PHE A 132 -36.52 -24.67 15.77
CA PHE A 132 -36.02 -26.03 15.70
C PHE A 132 -36.86 -26.86 14.73
N ILE A 133 -36.19 -27.68 13.92
CA ILE A 133 -36.79 -28.66 13.02
C ILE A 133 -36.27 -30.03 13.47
N ASN A 134 -37.20 -30.93 13.83
CA ASN A 134 -36.89 -32.23 14.44
C ASN A 134 -35.91 -32.14 15.63
N GLY A 135 -36.04 -31.10 16.46
CA GLY A 135 -35.19 -30.88 17.63
C GLY A 135 -33.79 -30.32 17.33
N LYS A 136 -33.49 -29.97 16.07
CA LYS A 136 -32.21 -29.35 15.65
C LYS A 136 -32.42 -27.89 15.23
N PRO A 137 -31.45 -26.99 15.44
CA PRO A 137 -31.52 -25.62 14.94
C PRO A 137 -31.81 -25.56 13.45
N ALA A 138 -32.81 -24.77 13.06
CA ALA A 138 -33.17 -24.65 11.65
C ALA A 138 -32.14 -23.81 10.88
N ALA A 139 -31.64 -24.34 9.77
CA ALA A 139 -30.70 -23.65 8.90
C ALA A 139 -31.43 -22.65 7.99
N ARG A 140 -30.76 -21.54 7.68
CA ARG A 140 -31.31 -20.45 6.86
C ARG A 140 -30.21 -19.85 5.99
N LEU A 141 -30.57 -18.88 5.15
CA LEU A 141 -29.61 -18.08 4.40
C LEU A 141 -28.44 -17.66 5.31
N HIS A 142 -27.23 -17.65 4.78
CA HIS A 142 -25.98 -17.33 5.49
C HIS A 142 -25.60 -18.26 6.66
N SER A 143 -26.39 -19.29 7.02
CA SER A 143 -25.93 -20.35 7.92
C SER A 143 -24.63 -20.95 7.38
N LYS A 144 -23.58 -21.00 8.21
CA LYS A 144 -22.30 -21.57 7.81
C LYS A 144 -22.27 -23.09 7.87
N MET A 145 -21.50 -23.65 6.95
CA MET A 145 -21.05 -25.03 6.89
C MET A 145 -19.76 -25.20 7.68
N VAL A 146 -19.37 -26.43 8.04
CA VAL A 146 -18.10 -26.68 8.76
C VAL A 146 -16.85 -26.23 7.97
N CYS A 147 -16.95 -26.08 6.63
CA CYS A 147 -15.88 -25.55 5.78
C CYS A 147 -15.76 -24.02 5.76
N GLY A 148 -16.68 -23.30 6.42
CA GLY A 148 -16.78 -21.83 6.32
C GLY A 148 -17.64 -21.32 5.16
N ALA A 149 -18.01 -22.15 4.17
CA ALA A 149 -19.00 -21.77 3.17
C ALA A 149 -20.34 -21.47 3.86
N HIS A 150 -21.19 -20.67 3.22
CA HIS A 150 -22.51 -20.33 3.75
C HIS A 150 -23.61 -20.70 2.77
N ILE A 151 -24.82 -20.90 3.27
CA ILE A 151 -26.00 -21.14 2.44
C ILE A 151 -26.34 -19.87 1.67
N LYS A 152 -26.23 -19.92 0.35
CA LYS A 152 -26.33 -18.79 -0.58
C LYS A 152 -27.75 -18.58 -1.13
N SER A 153 -28.56 -19.63 -1.21
CA SER A 153 -29.95 -19.54 -1.65
C SER A 153 -30.92 -20.12 -0.62
N GLY A 154 -32.18 -19.68 -0.68
CA GLY A 154 -33.18 -20.03 0.32
C GLY A 154 -34.61 -19.89 -0.22
N SER A 155 -35.59 -20.09 0.65
CA SER A 155 -37.01 -19.89 0.34
C SER A 155 -37.34 -18.44 -0.04
N PRO A 156 -38.14 -18.21 -1.10
CA PRO A 156 -38.54 -16.86 -1.48
C PRO A 156 -39.59 -16.24 -0.55
N ASN A 157 -40.25 -17.03 0.29
CA ASN A 157 -41.42 -16.58 1.06
C ASN A 157 -41.50 -17.12 2.49
N THR A 158 -40.58 -18.01 2.89
CA THR A 158 -40.52 -18.55 4.26
C THR A 158 -39.22 -18.08 4.91
N PHE A 159 -39.35 -17.40 6.04
CA PHE A 159 -38.23 -16.79 6.74
C PHE A 159 -38.13 -17.34 8.16
N ILE A 160 -36.90 -17.64 8.60
CA ILE A 160 -36.58 -18.17 9.93
C ILE A 160 -35.83 -17.08 10.69
N GLY A 161 -36.37 -16.69 11.84
CA GLY A 161 -35.77 -15.70 12.73
C GLY A 161 -34.87 -16.30 13.81
N GLY A 162 -34.46 -15.44 14.73
CA GLY A 162 -33.68 -15.78 15.91
C GLY A 162 -32.16 -15.57 15.74
N PRO A 163 -31.42 -15.54 16.86
CA PRO A 163 -29.96 -15.55 16.84
C PRO A 163 -29.39 -16.75 16.09
N THR A 164 -28.17 -16.62 15.57
CA THR A 164 -27.40 -17.75 15.06
C THR A 164 -26.78 -18.51 16.21
N VAL A 165 -26.87 -19.85 16.18
CA VAL A 165 -26.13 -20.74 17.07
C VAL A 165 -25.27 -21.68 16.22
N SER A 166 -24.01 -21.85 16.60
CA SER A 166 -23.10 -22.81 15.98
C SER A 166 -23.12 -24.11 16.80
N VAL A 167 -23.51 -25.22 16.17
CA VAL A 167 -23.57 -26.57 16.76
C VAL A 167 -22.42 -27.47 16.33
N ALA A 168 -21.55 -26.96 15.45
CA ALA A 168 -20.30 -27.58 15.06
C ALA A 168 -19.23 -26.50 14.83
N PHE A 169 -17.96 -26.90 14.79
CA PHE A 169 -16.86 -26.01 14.47
C PHE A 169 -16.96 -25.51 13.02
N VAL A 170 -16.70 -24.21 12.82
CA VAL A 170 -16.68 -23.57 11.51
C VAL A 170 -15.25 -23.15 11.20
N LEU A 171 -14.67 -23.68 10.12
CA LEU A 171 -13.41 -23.21 9.57
C LEU A 171 -13.61 -21.86 8.84
N ASP A 172 -13.84 -20.81 9.61
CA ASP A 172 -14.22 -19.48 9.11
C ASP A 172 -12.99 -18.62 8.72
N LEU A 173 -12.21 -19.07 7.73
CA LEU A 173 -10.98 -18.36 7.33
C LEU A 173 -11.24 -16.91 6.94
N GLU A 174 -12.37 -16.61 6.28
CA GLU A 174 -12.74 -15.24 5.93
C GLU A 174 -12.97 -14.38 7.18
N GLY A 175 -13.80 -14.85 8.13
CA GLY A 175 -14.04 -14.13 9.38
C GLY A 175 -12.79 -13.96 10.24
N TRP A 176 -11.93 -14.99 10.30
CA TRP A 176 -10.66 -14.92 11.03
C TRP A 176 -9.68 -13.95 10.38
N MET A 177 -9.61 -13.91 9.05
CA MET A 177 -8.75 -12.95 8.33
C MET A 177 -9.23 -11.53 8.54
N HIS A 178 -10.54 -11.28 8.46
CA HIS A 178 -11.13 -9.97 8.73
C HIS A 178 -10.76 -9.48 10.12
N THR A 179 -11.04 -10.30 11.14
CA THR A 179 -10.70 -10.00 12.54
C THR A 179 -9.21 -9.81 12.73
N GLY A 180 -8.38 -10.65 12.11
CA GLY A 180 -6.92 -10.56 12.18
C GLY A 180 -6.39 -9.25 11.59
N LEU A 181 -6.90 -8.83 10.44
CA LEU A 181 -6.53 -7.56 9.81
C LEU A 181 -6.99 -6.35 10.63
N GLU A 182 -8.18 -6.40 11.24
CA GLU A 182 -8.64 -5.35 12.17
C GLU A 182 -7.70 -5.21 13.37
N VAL A 183 -7.36 -6.32 14.02
CA VAL A 183 -6.43 -6.34 15.16
C VAL A 183 -5.05 -5.82 14.75
N LEU A 184 -4.52 -6.25 13.59
CA LEU A 184 -3.27 -5.74 13.05
C LEU A 184 -3.32 -4.23 12.79
N GLY A 185 -4.46 -3.72 12.29
CA GLY A 185 -4.66 -2.29 12.07
C GLY A 185 -4.68 -1.48 13.36
N LEU A 186 -5.37 -1.97 14.39
CA LEU A 186 -5.41 -1.34 15.70
C LEU A 186 -4.03 -1.37 16.37
N LEU A 187 -3.30 -2.49 16.28
CA LEU A 187 -1.92 -2.59 16.79
C LEU A 187 -0.98 -1.64 16.06
N ALA A 188 -1.08 -1.53 14.74
CA ALA A 188 -0.28 -0.61 13.96
C ALA A 188 -0.58 0.85 14.33
N ALA A 189 -1.86 1.23 14.47
CA ALA A 189 -2.26 2.56 14.91
C ALA A 189 -1.77 2.87 16.34
N GLY A 190 -1.90 1.92 17.28
CA GLY A 190 -1.39 2.05 18.64
C GLY A 190 0.13 2.20 18.68
N GLY A 191 0.87 1.39 17.91
CA GLY A 191 2.32 1.49 17.77
C GLY A 191 2.76 2.84 17.18
N ALA A 192 2.04 3.35 16.18
CA ALA A 192 2.26 4.69 15.63
C ALA A 192 2.10 5.79 16.67
N LEU A 193 1.03 5.73 17.48
CA LEU A 193 0.78 6.71 18.54
C LEU A 193 1.85 6.64 19.64
N LEU A 194 2.32 5.44 20.00
CA LEU A 194 3.43 5.29 20.94
C LEU A 194 4.73 5.91 20.41
N LEU A 195 5.05 5.67 19.13
CA LEU A 195 6.20 6.31 18.49
C LEU A 195 6.06 7.85 18.45
N ALA A 196 4.85 8.35 18.15
CA ALA A 196 4.55 9.78 18.19
C ALA A 196 4.76 10.39 19.57
N ALA A 197 4.37 9.67 20.63
CA ALA A 197 4.58 10.08 22.02
C ALA A 197 6.06 10.20 22.35
N PHE A 198 6.89 9.23 21.94
CA PHE A 198 8.35 9.31 22.11
C PHE A 198 8.98 10.44 21.29
N ALA A 199 8.41 10.79 20.14
CA ALA A 199 8.87 11.93 19.33
C ALA A 199 8.48 13.31 19.91
N GLY A 200 7.56 13.35 20.88
CA GLY A 200 7.17 14.55 21.64
C GLY A 200 5.71 14.95 21.48
N ALA A 201 5.25 15.85 22.35
CA ALA A 201 3.83 16.21 22.48
C ALA A 201 3.20 16.72 21.16
N ALA A 202 3.92 17.52 20.39
CA ALA A 202 3.43 18.04 19.11
C ALA A 202 3.16 16.93 18.09
N ALA A 203 4.03 15.91 18.02
CA ALA A 203 3.86 14.76 17.14
C ALA A 203 2.69 13.89 17.59
N PHE A 204 2.55 13.65 18.90
CA PHE A 204 1.46 12.89 19.49
C PHE A 204 0.08 13.52 19.24
N PHE A 205 -0.11 14.78 19.60
CA PHE A 205 -1.39 15.46 19.37
C PHE A 205 -1.69 15.69 17.90
N GLY A 206 -0.66 15.90 17.07
CA GLY A 206 -0.81 15.92 15.62
C GLY A 206 -1.34 14.59 15.08
N ALA A 207 -0.78 13.46 15.52
CA ALA A 207 -1.24 12.13 15.12
C ALA A 207 -2.67 11.85 15.57
N LEU A 208 -3.04 12.23 16.80
CA LEU A 208 -4.42 12.11 17.29
C LEU A 208 -5.41 12.96 16.48
N ALA A 209 -5.07 14.21 16.18
CA ALA A 209 -5.92 15.10 15.41
C ALA A 209 -6.16 14.56 13.99
N VAL A 210 -5.11 14.07 13.33
CA VAL A 210 -5.22 13.47 12.00
C VAL A 210 -6.01 12.16 12.06
N GLY A 211 -5.72 11.28 13.01
CA GLY A 211 -6.46 10.03 13.18
C GLY A 211 -7.95 10.25 13.45
N GLY A 212 -8.28 11.22 14.32
CA GLY A 212 -9.65 11.62 14.59
C GLY A 212 -10.36 12.21 13.38
N ALA A 213 -9.69 13.07 12.61
CA ALA A 213 -10.24 13.64 11.38
C ALA A 213 -10.49 12.57 10.30
N LEU A 214 -9.57 11.60 10.16
CA LEU A 214 -9.75 10.46 9.26
C LEU A 214 -10.95 9.62 9.69
N TYR A 215 -11.04 9.25 10.96
CA TYR A 215 -12.18 8.49 11.50
C TYR A 215 -13.51 9.20 11.23
N ALA A 216 -13.61 10.49 11.56
CA ALA A 216 -14.81 11.28 11.32
C ALA A 216 -15.16 11.39 9.82
N GLY A 217 -14.15 11.56 8.95
CA GLY A 217 -14.35 11.58 7.51
C GLY A 217 -14.87 10.25 6.95
N MET A 218 -14.37 9.12 7.47
CA MET A 218 -14.84 7.79 7.07
C MET A 218 -16.27 7.53 7.55
N GLU A 219 -16.65 7.99 8.73
CA GLU A 219 -18.02 7.85 9.23
C GLU A 219 -19.00 8.70 8.43
N LEU A 220 -18.64 9.96 8.12
CA LEU A 220 -19.44 10.81 7.23
C LEU A 220 -19.67 10.14 5.86
N LEU A 221 -18.63 9.51 5.33
CA LEU A 221 -18.70 8.80 4.06
C LEU A 221 -19.59 7.56 4.16
N GLY A 222 -19.56 6.87 5.31
CA GLY A 222 -20.46 5.76 5.62
C GLY A 222 -21.91 6.20 5.69
N ASP A 223 -22.22 7.27 6.43
CA ASP A 223 -23.55 7.87 6.52
C ASP A 223 -24.09 8.31 5.15
N LEU A 224 -23.22 8.90 4.32
CA LEU A 224 -23.59 9.24 2.94
C LEU A 224 -23.90 7.97 2.13
N GLY A 225 -23.11 6.92 2.30
CA GLY A 225 -23.34 5.63 1.67
C GLY A 225 -24.67 5.01 2.10
N ASP A 226 -24.95 4.95 3.40
CA ASP A 226 -26.20 4.39 3.94
C ASP A 226 -27.45 5.10 3.39
N ARG A 227 -27.35 6.41 3.09
CA ARG A 227 -28.43 7.18 2.44
C ARG A 227 -28.68 6.79 0.98
N LEU A 228 -27.68 6.27 0.27
CA LEU A 228 -27.82 5.81 -1.11
C LEU A 228 -28.37 4.39 -1.19
N GLY A 229 -28.14 3.59 -0.15
CA GLY A 229 -28.70 2.26 -0.01
C GLY A 229 -27.69 1.22 0.45
N PRO A 230 -28.10 -0.06 0.53
CA PRO A 230 -27.26 -1.15 0.99
C PRO A 230 -25.96 -1.27 0.18
N GLY A 231 -24.83 -1.49 0.86
CA GLY A 231 -23.52 -1.68 0.24
C GLY A 231 -22.74 -0.41 -0.09
N TYR A 232 -23.39 0.76 -0.18
CA TYR A 232 -22.68 2.01 -0.51
C TYR A 232 -21.74 2.50 0.61
N ARG A 233 -22.07 2.25 1.89
CA ARG A 233 -21.13 2.50 3.01
C ARG A 233 -19.84 1.74 2.82
N ASP A 234 -19.94 0.41 2.63
CA ASP A 234 -18.78 -0.46 2.43
C ASP A 234 -18.00 -0.01 1.17
N LEU A 235 -18.68 0.27 0.06
CA LEU A 235 -18.01 0.72 -1.16
C LEU A 235 -17.24 2.02 -0.96
N PHE A 236 -17.87 3.06 -0.39
CA PHE A 236 -17.24 4.35 -0.26
C PHE A 236 -16.10 4.32 0.76
N GLN A 237 -16.30 3.69 1.93
CA GLN A 237 -15.25 3.53 2.92
C GLN A 237 -14.09 2.70 2.36
N GLY A 238 -14.37 1.63 1.63
CA GLY A 238 -13.33 0.83 0.99
C GLY A 238 -12.53 1.63 -0.05
N VAL A 239 -13.19 2.40 -0.93
CA VAL A 239 -12.52 3.24 -1.94
C VAL A 239 -11.68 4.33 -1.28
N ALA A 240 -12.21 5.03 -0.27
CA ALA A 240 -11.47 6.07 0.44
C ALA A 240 -10.27 5.50 1.20
N GLY A 241 -10.43 4.36 1.87
CA GLY A 241 -9.34 3.65 2.53
C GLY A 241 -8.22 3.27 1.55
N MET A 242 -8.58 2.76 0.37
CA MET A 242 -7.62 2.43 -0.68
C MET A 242 -6.93 3.68 -1.27
N ALA A 243 -7.67 4.78 -1.44
CA ALA A 243 -7.11 6.04 -1.91
C ALA A 243 -6.11 6.64 -0.90
N LEU A 244 -6.44 6.61 0.39
CA LEU A 244 -5.56 7.05 1.47
C LEU A 244 -4.27 6.21 1.53
N LEU A 245 -4.40 4.89 1.35
CA LEU A 245 -3.25 3.99 1.23
C LEU A 245 -2.32 4.43 0.09
N GLY A 246 -2.86 4.64 -1.12
CA GLY A 246 -2.08 5.09 -2.28
C GLY A 246 -1.50 6.50 -2.14
N ALA A 247 -2.16 7.39 -1.40
CA ALA A 247 -1.68 8.74 -1.12
C ALA A 247 -0.57 8.78 -0.05
N GLY A 248 -0.46 7.73 0.77
CA GLY A 248 0.47 7.66 1.90
C GLY A 248 1.92 8.08 1.59
N PRO A 249 2.58 7.52 0.56
CA PRO A 249 3.94 7.91 0.20
C PRO A 249 4.08 9.39 -0.18
N LYS A 250 3.04 10.01 -0.74
CA LYS A 250 3.04 11.43 -1.10
C LYS A 250 2.80 12.32 0.12
N LEU A 251 1.87 11.93 0.99
CA LEU A 251 1.57 12.64 2.23
C LEU A 251 2.75 12.57 3.24
N ALA A 252 3.51 11.47 3.23
CA ALA A 252 4.72 11.31 4.06
C ALA A 252 5.88 12.23 3.64
N ARG A 253 5.89 12.74 2.42
CA ARG A 253 6.91 13.67 1.92
C ARG A 253 6.50 15.12 2.25
N LYS A 254 6.81 15.58 3.46
CA LYS A 254 6.79 17.02 3.76
C LYS A 254 7.92 17.71 2.97
N PRO A 255 7.70 18.85 2.30
CA PRO A 255 8.79 19.63 1.74
C PRO A 255 9.71 20.06 2.88
N MET A 256 10.97 19.61 2.85
CA MET A 256 11.98 20.00 3.83
C MET A 256 12.17 21.52 3.82
N THR A 257 12.23 22.11 5.02
CA THR A 257 12.64 23.51 5.19
C THR A 257 14.08 23.70 4.67
N ALA A 258 14.45 24.94 4.34
CA ALA A 258 15.80 25.22 3.87
C ALA A 258 16.89 24.78 4.88
N ALA A 259 16.62 24.90 6.18
CA ALA A 259 17.53 24.48 7.24
C ALA A 259 17.72 22.95 7.27
N GLU A 260 16.63 22.18 7.22
CA GLU A 260 16.67 20.71 7.20
C GLU A 260 17.40 20.19 5.96
N ARG A 261 17.15 20.79 4.78
CA ARG A 261 17.87 20.44 3.54
C ARG A 261 19.38 20.62 3.71
N THR A 262 19.81 21.75 4.27
CA THR A 262 21.23 22.02 4.50
C THR A 262 21.85 21.03 5.48
N ILE A 263 21.18 20.67 6.58
CA ILE A 263 21.70 19.72 7.57
C ILE A 263 21.88 18.33 6.95
N LEU A 264 20.88 17.82 6.24
CA LEU A 264 20.96 16.50 5.60
C LEU A 264 22.00 16.46 4.48
N ALA A 265 22.13 17.55 3.71
CA ALA A 265 23.16 17.67 2.69
C ALA A 265 24.58 17.66 3.31
N ARG A 266 24.79 18.27 4.48
CA ARG A 266 26.08 18.20 5.19
C ARG A 266 26.43 16.78 5.66
N GLN A 267 25.46 16.04 6.18
CA GLN A 267 25.68 14.64 6.58
C GLN A 267 26.05 13.76 5.38
N ARG A 268 25.36 13.94 4.25
CA ARG A 268 25.66 13.24 3.00
C ARG A 268 27.02 13.65 2.42
N GLN A 269 27.38 14.93 2.53
CA GLN A 269 28.71 15.43 2.16
C GLN A 269 29.81 14.75 2.98
N GLU A 270 29.64 14.65 4.30
CA GLU A 270 30.58 13.96 5.19
C GLU A 270 30.72 12.49 4.78
N GLN A 271 29.63 11.83 4.42
CA GLN A 271 29.66 10.45 3.94
C GLN A 271 30.42 10.33 2.61
N MET A 272 30.23 11.25 1.66
CA MET A 272 31.01 11.26 0.41
C MET A 272 32.51 11.34 0.65
N LEU A 273 32.93 12.14 1.63
CA LEU A 273 34.34 12.28 2.00
C LEU A 273 34.88 11.00 2.67
N LYS A 274 34.06 10.34 3.51
CA LYS A 274 34.41 9.03 4.12
C LYS A 274 34.52 7.91 3.09
N ASP A 275 33.57 7.85 2.16
CA ASP A 275 33.56 6.90 1.05
C ASP A 275 34.60 7.24 -0.01
N ASN A 276 35.20 8.44 0.09
CA ASN A 276 36.15 9.03 -0.84
C ASN A 276 35.65 9.00 -2.30
N ARG A 277 34.33 9.21 -2.48
CA ARG A 277 33.65 9.04 -3.77
C ARG A 277 32.54 10.07 -3.96
N GLY A 278 32.47 10.60 -5.17
CA GLY A 278 31.46 11.56 -5.60
C GLY A 278 31.04 11.36 -7.04
N PHE A 279 30.11 12.18 -7.49
CA PHE A 279 29.48 12.06 -8.81
C PHE A 279 29.36 13.42 -9.45
N ASN A 280 29.73 13.50 -10.72
CA ASN A 280 29.55 14.68 -11.56
C ASN A 280 28.48 14.41 -12.62
N ILE A 281 27.65 15.42 -12.88
CA ILE A 281 26.79 15.49 -14.05
C ILE A 281 27.38 16.57 -14.95
N SER A 282 27.64 16.25 -16.21
CA SER A 282 28.00 17.27 -17.19
C SER A 282 27.46 16.97 -18.59
N PRO A 283 27.09 18.01 -19.35
CA PRO A 283 26.60 17.86 -20.73
C PRO A 283 27.61 17.11 -21.60
N THR A 284 27.12 16.25 -22.50
CA THR A 284 28.00 15.50 -23.42
C THR A 284 28.78 16.44 -24.35
N ALA A 285 28.21 17.61 -24.67
CA ALA A 285 28.89 18.64 -25.45
C ALA A 285 30.20 19.15 -24.81
N TRP A 286 30.38 18.98 -23.48
CA TRP A 286 31.60 19.41 -22.82
C TRP A 286 32.81 18.53 -23.14
N ASP A 287 32.62 17.37 -23.75
CA ASP A 287 33.72 16.51 -24.21
C ASP A 287 34.60 17.17 -25.29
N ALA A 288 34.15 18.29 -25.86
CA ALA A 288 34.96 19.16 -26.72
C ALA A 288 36.10 19.86 -25.96
N TYR A 289 36.04 19.93 -24.63
CA TYR A 289 37.04 20.54 -23.76
C TYR A 289 37.89 19.49 -23.04
N PRO A 290 39.11 19.83 -22.60
CA PRO A 290 39.97 18.88 -21.89
C PRO A 290 39.49 18.58 -20.46
N THR A 291 38.83 19.54 -19.81
CA THR A 291 38.42 19.43 -18.39
C THR A 291 37.00 19.94 -18.15
N ILE A 292 36.37 19.44 -17.09
CA ILE A 292 35.03 19.82 -16.64
C ILE A 292 35.16 20.99 -15.65
N GLY A 293 34.73 22.17 -16.05
CA GLY A 293 34.78 23.38 -15.21
C GLY A 293 36.18 24.01 -15.16
N ARG A 294 36.24 25.33 -15.37
CA ARG A 294 37.51 26.09 -15.46
C ARG A 294 38.15 26.38 -14.10
N ALA A 295 37.33 26.44 -13.05
CA ALA A 295 37.73 26.77 -11.68
C ALA A 295 37.40 25.61 -10.71
N GLY A 296 37.52 24.38 -11.21
CA GLY A 296 37.11 23.18 -10.48
C GLY A 296 35.82 22.56 -11.02
N THR A 297 35.58 21.32 -10.63
CA THR A 297 34.42 20.53 -11.01
C THR A 297 33.46 20.37 -9.84
N PHE A 298 32.17 20.58 -10.10
CA PHE A 298 31.13 20.26 -9.14
C PHE A 298 30.95 18.74 -8.98
N VAL A 299 30.94 18.29 -7.73
CA VAL A 299 30.63 16.91 -7.37
C VAL A 299 29.57 16.87 -6.28
N SER A 300 28.68 15.90 -6.40
CA SER A 300 27.60 15.62 -5.47
C SER A 300 27.54 14.11 -5.20
N ASP A 301 26.55 13.66 -4.45
CA ASP A 301 26.38 12.25 -4.16
C ASP A 301 25.52 11.54 -5.23
N LYS A 302 25.61 10.22 -5.25
CA LYS A 302 24.81 9.40 -6.17
C LYS A 302 23.31 9.59 -5.95
N LYS A 303 22.91 9.72 -4.68
CA LYS A 303 21.51 9.76 -4.27
C LYS A 303 20.79 10.96 -4.88
N GLY A 304 21.41 12.14 -4.93
CA GLY A 304 20.82 13.34 -5.53
C GLY A 304 20.42 13.13 -6.99
N ILE A 305 21.23 12.37 -7.73
CA ILE A 305 20.97 12.01 -9.12
C ILE A 305 19.83 10.98 -9.20
N THR A 306 19.96 9.87 -8.46
CA THR A 306 19.03 8.75 -8.54
C THR A 306 17.64 9.06 -8.00
N ASP A 307 17.52 10.03 -7.09
CA ASP A 307 16.22 10.50 -6.59
C ASP A 307 15.36 11.15 -7.70
N VAL A 308 16.00 11.70 -8.74
CA VAL A 308 15.32 12.36 -9.85
C VAL A 308 15.14 11.40 -11.04
N ILE A 309 16.23 10.78 -11.50
CA ILE A 309 16.20 10.01 -12.76
C ILE A 309 16.04 8.49 -12.55
N GLY A 310 16.11 8.00 -11.31
CA GLY A 310 16.02 6.59 -10.95
C GLY A 310 17.37 5.88 -10.89
N ASN A 311 17.34 4.55 -10.73
CA ASN A 311 18.56 3.74 -10.61
C ASN A 311 19.36 3.69 -11.92
N ILE A 312 20.66 3.99 -11.81
CA ILE A 312 21.64 4.03 -12.90
C ILE A 312 22.63 2.84 -12.89
N SER A 313 22.58 2.01 -11.86
CA SER A 313 23.58 0.94 -11.65
C SER A 313 23.49 -0.12 -12.77
N GLY A 314 24.63 -0.44 -13.39
CA GLY A 314 24.72 -1.44 -14.47
C GLY A 314 24.19 -0.96 -15.83
N ARG A 315 23.85 0.33 -15.99
CA ARG A 315 23.35 0.90 -17.25
C ARG A 315 24.38 1.84 -17.85
N SER A 316 25.12 1.39 -18.86
CA SER A 316 26.09 2.25 -19.57
C SER A 316 25.42 3.34 -20.40
N LYS A 317 24.19 3.11 -20.86
CA LYS A 317 23.36 4.08 -21.58
C LYS A 317 21.93 4.06 -21.03
N MET A 318 21.29 5.22 -20.95
CA MET A 318 19.87 5.32 -20.59
C MET A 318 19.19 6.50 -21.28
N THR A 319 17.88 6.42 -21.45
CA THR A 319 17.06 7.54 -21.97
C THR A 319 16.09 8.02 -20.89
N ILE A 320 15.97 9.34 -20.73
CA ILE A 320 15.00 9.98 -19.84
C ILE A 320 14.16 11.00 -20.63
N SER A 321 12.99 11.37 -20.09
CA SER A 321 12.18 12.44 -20.70
C SER A 321 12.77 13.83 -20.42
N GLY A 322 12.49 14.79 -21.31
CA GLY A 322 12.83 16.20 -21.10
C GLY A 322 12.34 16.76 -19.76
N LYS A 323 11.17 16.30 -19.27
CA LYS A 323 10.67 16.66 -17.93
C LYS A 323 11.62 16.23 -16.81
N LYS A 324 12.14 15.00 -16.86
CA LYS A 324 13.11 14.50 -15.87
C LYS A 324 14.46 15.21 -15.96
N ALA A 325 14.91 15.54 -17.17
CA ALA A 325 16.11 16.35 -17.35
C ALA A 325 15.96 17.73 -16.71
N ALA A 326 14.83 18.41 -16.95
CA ALA A 326 14.52 19.69 -16.32
C ALA A 326 14.34 19.61 -14.79
N GLU A 327 13.81 18.50 -14.27
CA GLU A 327 13.77 18.24 -12.82
C GLU A 327 15.18 18.10 -12.24
N LEU A 328 16.09 17.44 -12.96
CA LEU A 328 17.49 17.26 -12.53
C LEU A 328 18.25 18.59 -12.58
N GLU A 329 18.04 19.40 -13.62
CA GLU A 329 18.60 20.75 -13.72
C GLU A 329 18.19 21.60 -12.51
N ARG A 330 16.90 21.64 -12.18
CA ARG A 330 16.41 22.37 -11.00
C ARG A 330 16.99 21.83 -9.70
N ALA A 331 17.08 20.50 -9.55
CA ALA A 331 17.62 19.88 -8.35
C ALA A 331 19.11 20.19 -8.14
N PHE A 332 19.88 20.29 -9.24
CA PHE A 332 21.32 20.55 -9.22
C PHE A 332 21.69 22.02 -9.47
N GLY A 333 20.71 22.92 -9.55
CA GLY A 333 20.97 24.35 -9.80
C GLY A 333 21.62 24.63 -11.16
N LEU A 334 21.37 23.78 -12.16
CA LEU A 334 21.90 23.96 -13.51
C LEU A 334 21.03 24.96 -14.29
N GLU A 335 21.64 25.60 -15.29
CA GLU A 335 20.89 26.44 -16.22
C GLU A 335 19.84 25.63 -16.97
N LYS A 336 18.75 26.32 -17.33
CA LYS A 336 17.67 25.72 -18.10
C LYS A 336 18.20 25.15 -19.41
N ASP A 337 17.78 23.93 -19.75
CA ASP A 337 18.12 23.21 -20.97
C ASP A 337 19.62 22.82 -21.07
N ALA A 338 20.40 22.96 -19.99
CA ALA A 338 21.81 22.56 -19.95
C ALA A 338 22.01 21.05 -20.25
N LEU A 339 21.04 20.21 -19.88
CA LEU A 339 21.09 18.76 -20.07
C LEU A 339 20.31 18.27 -21.30
N LYS A 340 19.65 19.17 -22.04
CA LYS A 340 18.76 18.82 -23.17
C LYS A 340 19.49 18.05 -24.28
N GLY A 341 20.76 18.37 -24.55
CA GLY A 341 21.58 17.69 -25.54
C GLY A 341 22.13 16.32 -25.09
N GLY A 342 21.69 15.80 -23.95
CA GLY A 342 22.27 14.63 -23.32
C GLY A 342 23.47 14.97 -22.42
N PHE A 343 23.74 14.09 -21.47
CA PHE A 343 24.77 14.30 -20.46
C PHE A 343 25.36 12.99 -19.98
N LYS A 344 26.48 13.08 -19.25
CA LYS A 344 27.15 11.94 -18.66
C LYS A 344 27.14 12.04 -17.15
N ILE A 345 26.98 10.89 -16.49
CA ILE A 345 27.14 10.73 -15.06
C ILE A 345 28.48 10.06 -14.83
N ARG A 346 29.41 10.78 -14.20
CA ARG A 346 30.76 10.29 -13.91
C ARG A 346 30.91 10.03 -12.43
N GLN A 347 31.50 8.90 -12.08
CA GLN A 347 32.06 8.66 -10.76
C GLN A 347 33.40 9.38 -10.67
N VAL A 348 33.60 10.06 -9.55
CA VAL A 348 34.84 10.72 -9.17
C VAL A 348 35.32 10.05 -7.89
N ASP A 349 36.36 9.23 -8.01
CA ASP A 349 37.04 8.64 -6.87
C ASP A 349 38.15 9.58 -6.36
N ASP A 350 38.61 9.34 -5.15
CA ASP A 350 39.59 10.17 -4.44
C ASP A 350 39.14 11.63 -4.23
N VAL A 351 37.86 11.83 -3.92
CA VAL A 351 37.30 13.17 -3.68
C VAL A 351 38.05 13.93 -2.58
N ALA A 352 38.49 13.25 -1.52
CA ALA A 352 39.24 13.85 -0.43
C ALA A 352 40.64 14.32 -0.85
N GLY A 353 41.31 13.57 -1.75
CA GLY A 353 42.61 13.94 -2.33
C GLY A 353 42.52 15.06 -3.37
N ARG A 354 41.36 15.26 -4.00
CA ARG A 354 41.13 16.26 -5.06
C ARG A 354 40.78 17.68 -4.54
N MET A 355 41.32 18.05 -3.38
CA MET A 355 41.15 19.36 -2.72
C MET A 355 39.68 19.83 -2.67
N PRO A 356 38.78 19.09 -2.00
CA PRO A 356 37.37 19.44 -1.95
C PRO A 356 37.17 20.76 -1.19
N ARG A 357 36.41 21.67 -1.78
CA ARG A 357 36.12 23.00 -1.23
C ARG A 357 34.65 23.36 -1.42
N SER A 358 34.18 24.29 -0.59
CA SER A 358 32.84 24.86 -0.78
C SER A 358 32.83 25.76 -2.02
N PRO A 359 31.78 25.70 -2.84
CA PRO A 359 31.56 26.72 -3.86
C PRO A 359 31.35 28.08 -3.19
N MET A 360 32.04 29.10 -3.70
CA MET A 360 31.96 30.48 -3.21
C MET A 360 31.17 31.38 -4.15
N GLU A 361 30.98 30.95 -5.40
CA GLU A 361 30.30 31.65 -6.47
C GLU A 361 29.52 30.65 -7.32
N GLY A 362 28.49 31.12 -8.03
CA GLY A 362 27.67 30.29 -8.92
C GLY A 362 26.69 31.13 -9.73
N ASN A 363 25.72 30.48 -10.37
CA ASN A 363 24.68 31.14 -11.15
C ASN A 363 23.50 31.61 -10.29
N GLN A 364 22.41 32.03 -10.92
CA GLN A 364 21.16 32.47 -10.25
C GLN A 364 20.50 31.42 -9.33
N TYR A 365 20.91 30.15 -9.42
CA TYR A 365 20.43 29.05 -8.57
C TYR A 365 21.35 28.74 -7.39
N PHE A 366 22.50 29.42 -7.29
CA PHE A 366 23.44 29.26 -6.19
C PHE A 366 22.82 29.78 -4.89
N LEU A 367 22.68 28.89 -3.91
CA LEU A 367 22.03 29.21 -2.63
C LEU A 367 22.97 29.88 -1.62
N GLY A 368 24.26 30.00 -1.95
CA GLY A 368 25.30 30.54 -1.09
C GLY A 368 26.20 29.46 -0.48
N PRO A 369 27.38 29.85 0.06
CA PRO A 369 28.35 28.91 0.60
C PRO A 369 27.76 28.04 1.72
N GLY A 370 27.95 26.72 1.61
CA GLY A 370 27.51 25.75 2.62
C GLY A 370 25.98 25.58 2.73
N LYS A 371 25.22 26.06 1.74
CA LYS A 371 23.75 25.85 1.62
C LYS A 371 23.38 24.67 0.74
N HIS A 372 24.33 24.19 -0.07
CA HIS A 372 24.20 23.05 -0.98
C HIS A 372 23.16 23.25 -2.09
N LEU A 373 22.87 22.19 -2.86
CA LEU A 373 22.05 22.29 -4.06
C LEU A 373 20.56 22.50 -3.75
N PRO A 374 19.78 23.15 -4.63
CA PRO A 374 18.35 23.39 -4.42
C PRO A 374 17.52 22.12 -4.16
N GLY A 375 17.92 21.00 -4.78
CA GLY A 375 17.32 19.68 -4.57
C GLY A 375 17.71 19.00 -3.25
N GLY A 376 18.55 19.63 -2.42
CA GLY A 376 19.00 19.09 -1.12
C GLY A 376 20.13 18.06 -1.21
N ALA A 377 20.78 17.93 -2.37
CA ALA A 377 21.98 17.11 -2.52
C ALA A 377 23.24 17.91 -2.12
N PRO A 378 24.30 17.25 -1.62
CA PRO A 378 25.57 17.90 -1.32
C PRO A 378 26.12 18.67 -2.51
N GLU A 379 26.85 19.73 -2.22
CA GLU A 379 27.57 20.49 -3.23
C GLU A 379 29.01 20.68 -2.76
N MET A 380 29.94 20.19 -3.56
CA MET A 380 31.37 20.40 -3.40
C MET A 380 31.99 20.73 -4.74
N VAL A 381 33.07 21.50 -4.70
CA VAL A 381 33.95 21.72 -5.85
C VAL A 381 35.26 21.00 -5.56
N VAL A 382 35.71 20.19 -6.49
CA VAL A 382 37.06 19.60 -6.51
C VAL A 382 37.90 20.24 -7.60
N GLU A 383 39.18 19.93 -7.67
CA GLU A 383 40.01 20.30 -8.83
C GLU A 383 39.39 19.81 -10.15
N SER A 384 39.64 20.55 -11.23
CA SER A 384 39.05 20.25 -12.53
C SER A 384 39.40 18.85 -13.00
N ILE A 385 38.39 18.01 -13.22
CA ILE A 385 38.56 16.64 -13.70
C ILE A 385 38.55 16.59 -15.23
N PRO A 386 39.18 15.59 -15.88
CA PRO A 386 39.10 15.41 -17.31
C PRO A 386 37.67 15.09 -17.79
N THR A 387 37.37 15.47 -19.03
CA THR A 387 36.09 15.13 -19.68
C THR A 387 36.02 13.68 -20.16
N LYS A 388 37.19 13.05 -20.35
CA LYS A 388 37.32 11.64 -20.72
C LYS A 388 37.63 10.79 -19.49
N ASP A 389 37.33 9.50 -19.58
CA ASP A 389 37.67 8.54 -18.54
C ASP A 389 39.19 8.52 -18.33
N ALA A 390 39.58 8.53 -17.06
CA ALA A 390 40.96 8.64 -16.61
C ALA A 390 41.08 8.00 -15.22
N ASP A 391 42.28 8.01 -14.64
CA ASP A 391 42.47 7.45 -13.31
C ASP A 391 41.59 8.15 -12.26
N GLY A 392 40.78 7.35 -11.56
CA GLY A 392 39.76 7.79 -10.62
C GLY A 392 38.57 8.54 -11.22
N ILE A 393 38.41 8.61 -12.54
CA ILE A 393 37.25 9.24 -13.22
C ILE A 393 36.63 8.25 -14.20
N THR A 394 35.41 7.82 -13.93
CA THR A 394 34.73 6.79 -14.75
C THR A 394 33.33 7.23 -15.14
N THR A 395 33.05 7.25 -16.44
CA THR A 395 31.70 7.42 -16.97
C THR A 395 30.86 6.19 -16.64
N LEU A 396 29.87 6.34 -15.77
CA LEU A 396 28.97 5.25 -15.41
C LEU A 396 27.84 5.08 -16.40
N THR A 397 27.27 6.20 -16.85
CA THR A 397 26.09 6.22 -17.70
C THR A 397 26.11 7.45 -18.61
N GLU A 398 25.87 7.21 -19.90
CA GLU A 398 25.51 8.24 -20.86
C GLU A 398 23.97 8.34 -20.94
N VAL A 399 23.44 9.54 -20.72
CA VAL A 399 22.01 9.82 -20.62
C VAL A 399 21.54 10.60 -21.83
N PHE A 400 20.64 10.00 -22.60
CA PHE A 400 19.94 10.64 -23.71
C PHE A 400 18.64 11.24 -23.20
N VAL A 401 18.27 12.41 -23.73
CA VAL A 401 17.01 13.08 -23.38
C VAL A 401 16.07 12.97 -24.58
N SER A 402 14.93 12.32 -24.39
CA SER A 402 13.87 12.28 -25.40
C SER A 402 12.91 13.45 -25.18
N ASP A 403 12.55 14.11 -26.28
CA ASP A 403 11.56 15.19 -26.29
C ASP A 403 10.18 14.74 -25.80
#